data_AF-A0A7S2U2P1-F1
#
_entry.id   AF-A0A7S2U2P1-F1
#
_cell.length_a   1.000
_cell.length_b   1.000
_cell.length_c   1.000
_cell.angle_alpha   90.00
_cell.angle_beta   90.00
_cell.angle_gamma   90.00
#
_symmetry.space_group_name_H-M   'P 1'
#
loop_
_entity.id
_entity.type
_entity.pdbx_description
1 polymer ?
#
loop_
_entity_poly.entity_id
_entity_poly.type
_entity_poly.pdbx_seq_one_letter_code
_entity_poly.pdbx_strand_id
1 'polypeptide(L)'
;RAELSKRYGFSCTCLRCQGTPSQGTPPPETIKGGTLDSLLEAMEKGEAEAKVEFGFTLLRKGDQSMSEGDTKGAIQQYCSGLKMMQGVSKPSHALNIRLNSGLAHAYVAQGEWEKAQKYLKASVKGFDIAHATPNPIHAVETFMYAKVCSVRQDMTAARAAFQKAAKMLTITHGSEHKLTNECRQRLGETEAELAAKRRLEDDDED
;
A
#
# COMPACT_ATOMS: atom_id res chain seq x y z
N ARG A 1 14.76 8.02 12.61
CA ARG A 1 15.93 8.08 13.51
C ARG A 1 15.58 7.65 14.94
N ALA A 2 14.52 8.19 15.54
CA ALA A 2 14.08 7.82 16.89
C ALA A 2 13.90 6.30 17.08
N GLU A 3 13.20 5.61 16.17
CA GLU A 3 12.99 4.16 16.26
C GLU A 3 14.30 3.35 16.23
N LEU A 4 15.28 3.75 15.41
CA LEU A 4 16.57 3.07 15.32
C LEU A 4 17.37 3.21 16.62
N SER A 5 17.37 4.41 17.21
CA SER A 5 18.01 4.66 18.49
C SER A 5 17.33 3.90 19.63
N LYS A 6 16.00 3.87 19.64
CA LYS A 6 15.22 3.20 20.69
C LYS A 6 15.40 1.68 20.66
N ARG A 7 15.32 1.07 19.48
CA ARG A 7 15.28 -0.39 19.34
C ARG A 7 16.66 -1.03 19.17
N TYR A 8 17.60 -0.31 18.56
CA TYR A 8 18.92 -0.86 18.21
C TYR A 8 20.09 -0.06 18.80
N GLY A 9 19.83 1.01 19.57
CA GLY A 9 20.88 1.73 20.31
C GLY A 9 21.83 2.59 19.46
N PHE A 10 21.52 2.87 18.19
CA PHE A 10 22.38 3.70 17.33
C PHE A 10 21.60 4.79 16.57
N SER A 11 22.31 5.84 16.17
CA SER A 11 21.78 6.91 15.32
C SER A 11 22.23 6.72 13.87
N CYS A 12 21.29 6.74 12.94
CA CYS A 12 21.58 6.55 11.52
C CYS A 12 22.12 7.82 10.84
N THR A 13 23.24 7.64 10.14
CA THR A 13 23.97 8.66 9.40
C THR A 13 23.99 8.39 7.89
N CYS A 14 23.06 7.61 7.33
CA CYS A 14 23.05 7.37 5.89
C CYS A 14 22.70 8.65 5.10
N LEU A 15 23.03 8.69 3.79
CA LEU A 15 22.77 9.84 2.91
C LEU A 15 21.30 10.31 2.93
N ARG A 16 20.34 9.38 3.05
CA ARG A 16 18.91 9.72 3.17
C ARG A 16 18.57 10.45 4.47
N CYS A 17 19.29 10.16 5.55
CA CYS A 17 19.16 10.86 6.81
C CYS A 17 19.97 12.17 6.81
N GLN A 18 21.10 12.22 6.08
CA GLN A 18 21.99 13.39 6.00
C GLN A 18 21.49 14.48 5.02
N GLY A 19 20.63 14.12 4.07
CA GLY A 19 19.92 15.07 3.20
C GLY A 19 20.48 15.16 1.78
N THR A 20 19.96 14.31 0.90
CA THR A 20 19.43 14.76 -0.39
C THR A 20 18.02 14.18 -0.53
N PRO A 21 17.01 14.98 -0.91
CA PRO A 21 15.65 14.50 -1.03
C PRO A 21 15.56 13.58 -2.25
N SER A 22 15.74 12.28 -2.06
CA SER A 22 14.98 11.35 -2.90
C SER A 22 13.51 11.69 -2.67
N GLN A 23 12.71 11.80 -3.73
CA GLN A 23 11.28 12.19 -3.81
C GLN A 23 10.31 11.56 -2.76
N GLY A 24 10.79 10.69 -1.88
CA GLY A 24 10.08 10.20 -0.71
C GLY A 24 10.03 11.22 0.43
N THR A 25 8.83 11.43 0.95
CA THR A 25 8.55 12.23 2.14
C THR A 25 9.50 11.88 3.30
N PRO A 26 10.07 12.87 4.02
CA PRO A 26 10.85 12.60 5.21
C PRO A 26 9.99 11.80 6.22
N PRO A 27 10.59 10.86 6.97
CA PRO A 27 9.85 10.21 8.06
C PRO A 27 9.45 11.29 9.07
N PRO A 28 8.20 11.31 9.55
CA PRO A 28 7.77 12.30 10.50
C PRO A 28 8.66 12.23 11.74
N GLU A 29 9.14 13.38 12.18
CA GLU A 29 9.71 13.52 13.51
C GLU A 29 8.61 13.15 14.49
N THR A 30 8.88 12.12 15.28
CA THR A 30 7.93 11.60 16.25
C THR A 30 7.85 12.64 17.36
N ILE A 31 6.76 13.39 17.46
CA ILE A 31 6.45 14.11 18.70
C ILE A 31 6.34 13.04 19.78
N LYS A 32 7.27 13.06 20.73
CA LYS A 32 7.28 12.11 21.84
C LYS A 32 6.03 12.31 22.68
N GLY A 33 5.12 11.33 22.64
CA GLY A 33 4.28 10.95 23.78
C GLY A 33 3.34 12.03 24.31
N GLY A 34 2.51 12.63 23.45
CA GLY A 34 1.29 13.31 23.90
C GLY A 34 0.21 12.30 24.32
N THR A 35 -0.60 12.63 25.32
CA THR A 35 -1.86 11.92 25.60
C THR A 35 -2.84 12.11 24.44
N LEU A 36 -3.84 11.23 24.32
CA LEU A 36 -4.91 11.36 23.32
C LEU A 36 -5.54 12.77 23.37
N ASP A 37 -5.75 13.29 24.58
CA ASP A 37 -6.32 14.61 24.83
C ASP A 37 -5.42 15.73 24.30
N SER A 38 -4.10 15.65 24.52
CA SER A 38 -3.16 16.66 23.99
C SER A 38 -3.08 16.66 22.46
N LEU A 39 -3.28 15.51 21.82
CA LEU A 39 -3.35 15.42 20.35
C LEU A 39 -4.65 16.03 19.82
N LEU A 40 -5.76 15.80 20.52
CA LEU A 40 -7.06 16.40 20.17
C LEU A 40 -7.01 17.93 20.28
N GLU A 41 -6.45 18.47 21.35
CA GLU A 41 -6.26 19.92 21.52
C GLU A 41 -5.36 20.53 20.43
N ALA A 42 -4.26 19.85 20.06
CA ALA A 42 -3.39 20.30 18.98
C ALA A 42 -4.06 20.23 17.60
N MET A 43 -4.94 19.25 17.39
CA MET A 43 -5.76 19.14 16.18
C MET A 43 -6.81 20.25 16.07
N GLU A 44 -7.42 20.65 17.18
CA GLU A 44 -8.33 21.81 17.26
C GLU A 44 -7.60 23.11 16.89
N LYS A 45 -6.32 23.21 17.23
CA LYS A 45 -5.43 24.31 16.83
C LYS A 45 -4.91 24.21 15.39
N GLY A 46 -5.28 23.16 14.65
CA GLY A 46 -4.98 22.99 13.23
C GLY A 46 -3.58 22.47 12.92
N GLU A 47 -2.87 21.92 13.90
CA GLU A 47 -1.48 21.49 13.74
C GLU A 47 -1.37 20.25 12.82
N ALA A 48 -0.62 20.40 11.72
CA ALA A 48 -0.46 19.35 10.71
C ALA A 48 0.22 18.09 11.29
N GLU A 49 1.20 18.25 12.17
CA GLU A 49 1.92 17.15 12.80
C GLU A 49 1.02 16.33 13.75
N ALA A 50 0.15 17.00 14.51
CA ALA A 50 -0.83 16.33 15.36
C ALA A 50 -1.81 15.47 14.54
N LYS A 51 -2.25 15.96 13.37
CA LYS A 51 -3.08 15.18 12.44
C LYS A 51 -2.36 13.94 11.91
N VAL A 52 -1.06 14.05 11.59
CA VAL A 52 -0.24 12.91 11.15
C VAL A 52 -0.13 11.86 12.27
N GLU A 53 0.18 12.28 13.50
CA GLU A 53 0.32 11.37 14.64
C GLU A 53 -1.01 10.67 14.98
N PHE A 54 -2.12 11.43 14.96
CA PHE A 54 -3.44 10.86 15.13
C PHE A 54 -3.81 9.88 14.01
N GLY A 55 -3.41 10.17 12.77
CA GLY A 55 -3.52 9.25 11.65
C GLY A 55 -2.77 7.92 11.87
N PHE A 56 -1.59 7.94 12.48
CA PHE A 56 -0.89 6.69 12.89
C PHE A 56 -1.62 5.93 13.99
N THR A 57 -2.28 6.64 14.90
CA THR A 57 -3.11 6.02 15.94
C THR A 57 -4.31 5.30 15.32
N LEU A 58 -4.99 5.93 14.35
CA LEU A 58 -6.09 5.32 13.61
C LEU A 58 -5.63 4.12 12.78
N LEU A 59 -4.46 4.19 12.15
CA LEU A 59 -3.86 3.05 11.47
C LEU A 59 -3.67 1.86 12.42
N ARG A 60 -3.05 2.09 13.59
CA ARG A 60 -2.83 1.05 14.61
C ARG A 60 -4.14 0.43 15.10
N LYS A 61 -5.18 1.25 15.33
CA LYS A 61 -6.51 0.75 15.69
C LYS A 61 -7.13 -0.09 14.58
N GLY A 62 -7.00 0.33 13.32
CA GLY A 62 -7.46 -0.45 12.18
C GLY A 62 -6.74 -1.80 12.05
N ASP A 63 -5.42 -1.81 12.23
CA ASP A 63 -4.60 -3.04 12.22
C ASP A 63 -5.06 -4.00 13.34
N GLN A 64 -5.36 -3.46 14.54
CA GLN A 64 -5.91 -4.23 15.66
C GLN A 64 -7.29 -4.82 15.32
N SER A 65 -8.23 -4.00 14.82
CA SER A 65 -9.56 -4.48 14.42
C SER A 65 -9.49 -5.58 13.34
N MET A 66 -8.56 -5.49 12.39
CA MET A 66 -8.32 -6.57 11.42
C MET A 66 -7.87 -7.86 12.09
N SER A 67 -6.98 -7.78 13.09
CA SER A 67 -6.50 -8.97 13.82
C SER A 67 -7.61 -9.65 14.64
N GLU A 68 -8.61 -8.88 15.07
CA GLU A 68 -9.79 -9.35 15.80
C GLU A 68 -10.90 -9.86 14.86
N GLY A 69 -10.73 -9.72 13.55
CA GLY A 69 -11.73 -10.08 12.55
C GLY A 69 -12.84 -9.03 12.35
N ASP A 70 -12.79 -7.89 13.05
CA ASP A 70 -13.70 -6.76 12.85
C ASP A 70 -13.30 -5.94 11.62
N THR A 71 -13.63 -6.47 10.44
CA THR A 71 -13.33 -5.80 9.17
C THR A 71 -14.10 -4.48 9.00
N LYS A 72 -15.26 -4.32 9.64
CA LYS A 72 -16.05 -3.08 9.57
C LYS A 72 -15.41 -1.98 10.41
N GLY A 73 -15.02 -2.29 11.65
CA GLY A 73 -14.28 -1.39 12.51
C GLY A 73 -12.96 -0.96 11.88
N ALA A 74 -12.23 -1.91 11.28
CA ALA A 74 -10.99 -1.61 10.56
C ALA A 74 -11.19 -0.58 9.44
N ILE A 75 -12.21 -0.77 8.57
CA ILE A 75 -12.54 0.18 7.50
C ILE A 75 -12.85 1.57 8.06
N GLN A 76 -13.59 1.64 9.17
CA GLN A 76 -13.91 2.92 9.82
C GLN A 76 -12.65 3.64 10.29
N GLN A 77 -11.71 2.93 10.94
CA GLN A 77 -10.47 3.52 11.43
C GLN A 77 -9.58 3.99 10.28
N TYR A 78 -9.39 3.17 9.25
CA TYR A 78 -8.55 3.55 8.11
C TYR A 78 -9.14 4.71 7.29
N CYS A 79 -10.46 4.72 7.06
CA CYS A 79 -11.14 5.85 6.39
C CYS A 79 -10.96 7.15 7.19
N SER A 80 -11.12 7.07 8.51
CA SER A 80 -10.89 8.21 9.40
C SER A 80 -9.43 8.69 9.30
N GLY A 81 -8.47 7.77 9.26
CA GLY A 81 -7.06 8.07 9.07
C GLY A 81 -6.80 8.81 7.76
N LEU A 82 -7.35 8.33 6.64
CA LEU A 82 -7.20 9.02 5.35
C LEU A 82 -7.82 10.41 5.37
N LYS A 83 -8.99 10.58 6.02
CA LYS A 83 -9.63 11.88 6.20
C LYS A 83 -8.75 12.86 6.99
N MET A 84 -8.05 12.38 8.02
CA MET A 84 -7.10 13.22 8.77
C MET A 84 -5.91 13.67 7.90
N MET A 85 -5.49 12.82 6.97
CA MET A 85 -4.36 13.12 6.08
C MET A 85 -4.73 14.00 4.88
N GLN A 86 -6.02 14.26 4.63
CA GLN A 86 -6.49 15.14 3.56
C GLN A 86 -5.98 16.56 3.77
N GLY A 87 -5.31 17.12 2.76
CA GLY A 87 -4.71 18.46 2.82
C GLY A 87 -3.46 18.57 3.70
N VAL A 88 -3.11 17.54 4.46
CA VAL A 88 -1.93 17.50 5.34
C VAL A 88 -0.72 16.92 4.63
N SER A 89 -0.93 15.94 3.75
CA SER A 89 0.17 15.21 3.11
C SER A 89 -0.14 14.83 1.66
N LYS A 90 0.93 14.56 0.89
CA LYS A 90 0.82 14.03 -0.47
C LYS A 90 0.31 12.59 -0.46
N PRO A 91 -0.34 12.09 -1.51
CA PRO A 91 -0.76 10.69 -1.61
C PRO A 91 0.37 9.67 -1.43
N SER A 92 1.61 10.02 -1.80
CA SER A 92 2.81 9.19 -1.62
C SER A 92 3.38 9.20 -0.19
N HIS A 93 2.77 9.93 0.74
CA HIS A 93 3.19 9.87 2.14
C HIS A 93 3.00 8.45 2.70
N ALA A 94 3.99 7.93 3.43
CA ALA A 94 4.01 6.55 3.89
C ALA A 94 2.74 6.15 4.68
N LEU A 95 2.17 7.06 5.47
CA LEU A 95 0.92 6.81 6.18
C LEU A 95 -0.28 6.65 5.22
N ASN A 96 -0.38 7.45 4.16
CA ASN A 96 -1.44 7.29 3.17
C ASN A 96 -1.32 5.94 2.45
N ILE A 97 -0.11 5.54 2.08
CA ILE A 97 0.15 4.22 1.47
C ILE A 97 -0.37 3.11 2.39
N ARG A 98 0.03 3.13 3.68
CA ARG A 98 -0.38 2.12 4.65
C ARG A 98 -1.90 2.09 4.91
N LEU A 99 -2.54 3.26 5.01
CA LEU A 99 -3.99 3.35 5.20
C LEU A 99 -4.76 2.83 3.98
N ASN A 100 -4.31 3.13 2.76
CA ASN A 100 -4.89 2.58 1.53
C ASN A 100 -4.71 1.06 1.45
N SER A 101 -3.51 0.56 1.78
CA SER A 101 -3.21 -0.88 1.86
C SER A 101 -4.14 -1.59 2.86
N GLY A 102 -4.28 -1.05 4.07
CA GLY A 102 -5.18 -1.56 5.11
C GLY A 102 -6.65 -1.59 4.67
N LEU A 103 -7.15 -0.52 4.04
CA LEU A 103 -8.50 -0.50 3.47
C LEU A 103 -8.68 -1.57 2.41
N ALA A 104 -7.72 -1.73 1.52
CA ALA A 104 -7.85 -2.72 0.46
C ALA A 104 -7.90 -4.14 1.01
N HIS A 105 -7.05 -4.47 1.99
CA HIS A 105 -7.09 -5.76 2.66
C HIS A 105 -8.43 -6.01 3.36
N ALA A 106 -8.99 -4.99 4.02
CA ALA A 106 -10.30 -5.10 4.67
C ALA A 106 -11.44 -5.32 3.65
N TYR A 107 -11.40 -4.64 2.50
CA TYR A 107 -12.38 -4.84 1.43
C TYR A 107 -12.21 -6.18 0.72
N VAL A 108 -10.98 -6.68 0.54
CA VAL A 108 -10.73 -8.06 0.07
C VAL A 108 -11.38 -9.06 1.01
N ALA A 109 -11.25 -8.88 2.32
CA ALA A 109 -11.87 -9.76 3.31
C ALA A 109 -13.41 -9.73 3.28
N GLN A 110 -14.02 -8.65 2.79
CA GLN A 110 -15.47 -8.53 2.58
C GLN A 110 -15.93 -8.95 1.17
N GLY A 111 -15.02 -9.32 0.26
CA GLY A 111 -15.34 -9.59 -1.14
C GLY A 111 -15.73 -8.36 -1.96
N GLU A 112 -15.44 -7.16 -1.45
CA GLU A 112 -15.77 -5.87 -2.07
C GLU A 112 -14.68 -5.45 -3.06
N TRP A 113 -14.57 -6.23 -4.16
CA TRP A 113 -13.44 -6.17 -5.10
C TRP A 113 -13.21 -4.80 -5.74
N GLU A 114 -14.28 -4.05 -6.02
CA GLU A 114 -14.18 -2.72 -6.61
C GLU A 114 -13.50 -1.72 -5.67
N LYS A 115 -13.92 -1.71 -4.39
CA LYS A 115 -13.33 -0.85 -3.37
C LYS A 115 -11.89 -1.28 -3.11
N ALA A 116 -11.64 -2.59 -3.02
CA ALA A 116 -10.28 -3.12 -2.89
C ALA A 116 -9.36 -2.66 -4.02
N GLN A 117 -9.80 -2.76 -5.28
CA GLN A 117 -9.03 -2.34 -6.46
C GLN A 117 -8.67 -0.85 -6.38
N LYS A 118 -9.64 0.01 -6.02
CA LYS A 118 -9.43 1.45 -5.87
C LYS A 118 -8.31 1.75 -4.88
N TYR A 119 -8.36 1.15 -3.69
CA TYR A 119 -7.40 1.42 -2.62
C TYR A 119 -6.03 0.79 -2.89
N LEU A 120 -5.97 -0.43 -3.46
CA LEU A 120 -4.71 -1.03 -3.94
C LEU A 120 -4.04 -0.18 -5.00
N LYS A 121 -4.79 0.32 -5.99
CA LYS A 121 -4.25 1.19 -7.04
C LYS A 121 -3.63 2.46 -6.45
N ALA A 122 -4.28 3.06 -5.45
CA ALA A 122 -3.76 4.22 -4.75
C ALA A 122 -2.47 3.90 -3.95
N SER A 123 -2.46 2.77 -3.24
CA SER A 123 -1.30 2.30 -2.48
C SER A 123 -0.09 2.03 -3.38
N VAL A 124 -0.27 1.24 -4.45
CA VAL A 124 0.78 0.93 -5.44
C VAL A 124 1.34 2.20 -6.07
N LYS A 125 0.49 3.14 -6.49
CA LYS A 125 0.95 4.43 -7.04
C LYS A 125 1.75 5.24 -6.01
N GLY A 126 1.36 5.19 -4.74
CA GLY A 126 2.13 5.82 -3.67
C GLY A 126 3.51 5.18 -3.50
N PHE A 127 3.59 3.86 -3.53
CA PHE A 127 4.85 3.12 -3.49
C PHE A 127 5.78 3.46 -4.65
N ASP A 128 5.24 3.56 -5.88
CA ASP A 128 5.99 3.94 -7.09
C ASP A 128 6.70 5.29 -6.95
N ILE A 129 6.14 6.20 -6.14
CA ILE A 129 6.70 7.53 -5.92
C ILE A 129 7.66 7.54 -4.72
N ALA A 130 7.28 6.87 -3.63
CA ALA A 130 7.92 7.05 -2.33
C ALA A 130 9.13 6.16 -2.08
N HIS A 131 9.19 4.99 -2.73
CA HIS A 131 10.19 3.97 -2.43
C HIS A 131 11.05 3.64 -3.63
N ALA A 132 12.35 3.46 -3.38
CA ALA A 132 13.24 2.86 -4.37
C ALA A 132 12.75 1.44 -4.69
N THR A 133 12.63 1.13 -5.97
CA THR A 133 12.36 -0.22 -6.45
C THR A 133 13.69 -0.94 -6.70
N PRO A 134 13.74 -2.28 -6.49
CA PRO A 134 12.66 -3.15 -6.04
C PRO A 134 12.53 -3.22 -4.51
N ASN A 135 11.28 -3.17 -4.00
CA ASN A 135 10.95 -3.26 -2.58
C ASN A 135 9.99 -4.44 -2.35
N PRO A 136 10.23 -5.34 -1.37
CA PRO A 136 9.44 -6.55 -1.18
C PRO A 136 7.98 -6.27 -0.84
N ILE A 137 7.68 -5.25 -0.02
CA ILE A 137 6.29 -4.89 0.34
C ILE A 137 5.55 -4.39 -0.90
N HIS A 138 6.17 -3.49 -1.67
CA HIS A 138 5.60 -3.00 -2.92
C HIS A 138 5.41 -4.13 -3.96
N ALA A 139 6.31 -5.12 -4.00
CA ALA A 139 6.17 -6.28 -4.89
C ALA A 139 4.92 -7.12 -4.54
N VAL A 140 4.71 -7.41 -3.25
CA VAL A 140 3.54 -8.15 -2.75
C VAL A 140 2.25 -7.35 -2.96
N GLU A 141 2.26 -6.05 -2.69
CA GLU A 141 1.11 -5.16 -2.89
C GLU A 141 0.71 -5.09 -4.37
N THR A 142 1.69 -4.98 -5.27
CA THR A 142 1.46 -5.00 -6.73
C THR A 142 0.91 -6.34 -7.19
N PHE A 143 1.38 -7.45 -6.61
CA PHE A 143 0.83 -8.77 -6.89
C PHE A 143 -0.64 -8.88 -6.43
N MET A 144 -0.98 -8.37 -5.25
CA MET A 144 -2.37 -8.34 -4.78
C MET A 144 -3.26 -7.48 -5.68
N TYR A 145 -2.79 -6.30 -6.10
CA TYR A 145 -3.50 -5.47 -7.07
C TYR A 145 -3.80 -6.23 -8.38
N ALA A 146 -2.82 -6.97 -8.89
CA ALA A 146 -2.99 -7.80 -10.08
C ALA A 146 -4.07 -8.88 -9.90
N LYS A 147 -4.06 -9.59 -8.76
CA LYS A 147 -5.08 -10.60 -8.42
C LYS A 147 -6.48 -9.98 -8.36
N VAL A 148 -6.64 -8.81 -7.75
CA VAL A 148 -7.93 -8.11 -7.69
C VAL A 148 -8.40 -7.67 -9.08
N CYS A 149 -7.51 -7.15 -9.93
CA CYS A 149 -7.86 -6.85 -11.33
C CYS A 149 -8.33 -8.08 -12.11
N SER A 150 -7.67 -9.23 -11.92
CA SER A 150 -8.03 -10.50 -12.56
C SER A 150 -9.42 -10.99 -12.12
N VAL A 151 -9.72 -10.95 -10.82
CA VAL A 151 -11.07 -11.28 -10.31
C VAL A 151 -12.15 -10.38 -10.92
N ARG A 152 -11.81 -9.12 -11.17
CA ARG A 152 -12.70 -8.14 -11.83
C ARG A 152 -12.74 -8.24 -13.35
N GLN A 153 -12.05 -9.22 -13.95
CA GLN A 153 -11.93 -9.39 -15.40
C GLN A 153 -11.29 -8.20 -16.14
N ASP A 154 -10.57 -7.33 -15.42
CA ASP A 154 -9.72 -6.29 -16.00
C ASP A 154 -8.36 -6.91 -16.36
N MET A 155 -8.36 -7.76 -17.40
CA MET A 155 -7.20 -8.57 -17.78
C MET A 155 -6.02 -7.72 -18.26
N THR A 156 -6.30 -6.57 -18.87
CA THR A 156 -5.25 -5.63 -19.29
C THR A 156 -4.50 -5.08 -18.08
N ALA A 157 -5.22 -4.59 -17.05
CA ALA A 157 -4.58 -4.11 -15.83
C ALA A 157 -3.93 -5.26 -15.04
N ALA A 158 -4.57 -6.43 -14.98
CA ALA A 158 -4.04 -7.61 -14.31
C ALA A 158 -2.70 -8.04 -14.91
N ARG A 159 -2.61 -8.16 -16.24
CA ARG A 159 -1.38 -8.52 -16.94
C ARG A 159 -0.25 -7.55 -16.63
N ALA A 160 -0.50 -6.25 -16.77
CA ALA A 160 0.51 -5.22 -16.51
C ALA A 160 1.02 -5.28 -15.06
N ALA A 161 0.11 -5.47 -14.10
CA ALA A 161 0.45 -5.56 -12.69
C ALA A 161 1.18 -6.87 -12.35
N PHE A 162 0.76 -8.03 -12.87
CA PHE A 162 1.46 -9.31 -12.68
C PHE A 162 2.87 -9.26 -13.27
N GLN A 163 3.04 -8.67 -14.45
CA GLN A 163 4.35 -8.53 -15.07
C GLN A 163 5.29 -7.65 -14.22
N LYS A 164 4.79 -6.52 -13.70
CA LYS A 164 5.54 -5.65 -12.79
C LYS A 164 5.89 -6.38 -11.49
N ALA A 165 4.92 -7.06 -10.87
CA ALA A 165 5.11 -7.82 -9.64
C ALA A 165 6.13 -8.96 -9.83
N ALA A 166 6.05 -9.74 -10.91
CA ALA A 166 6.98 -10.84 -11.19
C ALA A 166 8.43 -10.38 -11.29
N LYS A 167 8.69 -9.22 -11.94
CA LYS A 167 10.03 -8.62 -12.01
C LYS A 167 10.54 -8.27 -10.61
N MET A 168 9.72 -7.62 -9.79
CA MET A 168 10.11 -7.23 -8.43
C MET A 168 10.27 -8.41 -7.48
N LEU A 169 9.37 -9.39 -7.55
CA LEU A 169 9.40 -10.62 -6.73
C LEU A 169 10.63 -11.48 -7.05
N THR A 170 10.99 -11.57 -8.33
CA THR A 170 12.23 -12.27 -8.75
C THR A 170 13.46 -11.70 -8.06
N ILE A 171 13.54 -10.37 -7.91
CA ILE A 171 14.68 -9.72 -7.25
C ILE A 171 14.59 -9.80 -5.72
N THR A 172 13.39 -9.59 -5.15
CA THR A 172 13.21 -9.45 -3.70
C THR A 172 13.06 -10.76 -2.95
N HIS A 173 12.52 -11.79 -3.60
CA HIS A 173 12.27 -13.10 -3.00
C HIS A 173 13.08 -14.22 -3.69
N GLY A 174 13.52 -14.01 -4.93
CA GLY A 174 14.22 -15.00 -5.74
C GLY A 174 13.32 -15.65 -6.79
N SER A 175 13.94 -16.26 -7.80
CA SER A 175 13.24 -16.89 -8.93
C SER A 175 12.45 -18.13 -8.52
N GLU A 176 12.94 -18.88 -7.53
CA GLU A 176 12.37 -20.15 -7.07
C GLU A 176 11.38 -20.00 -5.90
N HIS A 177 11.17 -18.77 -5.43
CA HIS A 177 10.27 -18.53 -4.33
C HIS A 177 8.83 -18.82 -4.74
N LYS A 178 8.06 -19.50 -3.88
CA LYS A 178 6.67 -19.91 -4.15
C LYS A 178 5.80 -18.76 -4.65
N LEU A 179 5.91 -17.58 -4.03
CA LEU A 179 5.17 -16.39 -4.44
C LEU A 179 5.56 -15.88 -5.84
N THR A 180 6.85 -15.96 -6.20
CA THR A 180 7.33 -15.60 -7.54
C THR A 180 6.75 -16.55 -8.58
N ASN A 181 6.74 -17.85 -8.28
CA ASN A 181 6.19 -18.87 -9.16
C ASN A 181 4.67 -18.73 -9.33
N GLU A 182 3.93 -18.50 -8.24
CA GLU A 182 2.49 -18.20 -8.30
C GLU A 182 2.22 -16.97 -9.19
N CYS A 183 3.00 -15.89 -9.02
CA CYS A 183 2.84 -14.69 -9.81
C CYS A 183 3.09 -14.92 -11.31
N ARG A 184 4.10 -15.72 -11.67
CA ARG A 184 4.38 -16.07 -13.07
C ARG A 184 3.31 -16.98 -13.67
N GLN A 185 2.80 -17.93 -12.88
CA GLN A 185 1.70 -18.77 -13.31
C GLN A 185 0.46 -17.92 -13.63
N ARG A 186 0.05 -17.03 -12.73
CA ARG A 186 -1.10 -16.13 -12.95
C ARG A 186 -0.90 -15.18 -14.13
N LEU A 187 0.34 -14.73 -14.36
CA LEU A 187 0.67 -13.95 -15.57
C LEU A 187 0.41 -14.78 -16.84
N GLY A 188 0.89 -16.03 -16.89
CA GLY A 188 0.67 -16.92 -18.03
C GLY A 188 -0.81 -17.20 -18.29
N GLU A 189 -1.60 -17.44 -17.23
CA GLU A 189 -3.07 -17.60 -17.31
C GLU A 189 -3.71 -16.34 -17.92
N THR A 190 -3.37 -15.16 -17.41
CA THR A 190 -3.91 -13.87 -17.90
C THR A 190 -3.53 -13.62 -19.37
N GLU A 191 -2.31 -13.97 -19.79
CA GLU A 191 -1.86 -13.82 -21.16
C GLU A 191 -2.56 -14.79 -22.13
N ALA A 192 -2.82 -16.02 -21.69
CA ALA A 192 -3.58 -17.00 -22.46
C ALA A 192 -5.04 -16.55 -22.67
N GLU A 193 -5.69 -16.03 -21.62
CA GLU A 193 -7.05 -15.50 -21.72
C GLU A 193 -7.14 -14.30 -22.67
N LEU A 194 -6.21 -13.34 -22.58
CA LEU A 194 -6.14 -12.21 -23.51
C LEU A 194 -5.85 -12.65 -24.97
N ALA A 195 -5.07 -13.71 -25.17
CA ALA A 195 -4.85 -14.26 -26.50
C ALA A 195 -6.09 -14.98 -27.04
N ALA A 196 -6.81 -15.71 -26.20
CA ALA A 196 -8.06 -16.36 -26.58
C ALA A 196 -9.14 -15.35 -26.96
N LYS A 197 -9.30 -14.28 -26.18
CA LYS A 197 -10.27 -13.22 -26.45
C LYS A 197 -10.03 -12.53 -27.79
N ARG A 198 -8.77 -12.21 -28.10
CA ARG A 198 -8.42 -11.59 -29.40
C ARG A 198 -8.76 -12.48 -30.59
N ARG A 199 -8.50 -13.79 -30.51
CA ARG A 199 -8.88 -14.72 -31.58
C ARG A 199 -10.38 -14.76 -31.85
N LEU A 200 -11.20 -14.71 -30.80
CA LEU A 200 -12.65 -14.67 -30.96
C LEU A 200 -13.13 -13.35 -31.60
N GLU A 201 -12.50 -12.23 -31.25
CA GLU A 201 -12.79 -10.92 -31.86
C GLU A 201 -12.41 -10.90 -33.36
N ASP A 202 -11.30 -11.54 -33.73
CA ASP A 202 -10.86 -11.66 -35.13
C ASP A 202 -11.78 -12.59 -35.95
N ASP A 203 -12.30 -13.68 -35.36
CA ASP A 203 -13.19 -14.65 -36.05
C ASP A 203 -14.63 -14.12 -36.27
N ASP A 204 -15.07 -13.09 -35.53
CA ASP A 204 -16.40 -12.47 -35.67
C ASP A 204 -16.45 -11.37 -36.76
N GLU A 205 -15.31 -11.02 -37.36
CA GLU A 205 -15.18 -9.97 -38.40
C GLU A 205 -15.17 -10.50 -39.86
N ASP A 206 -15.20 -11.82 -40.07
CA ASP A 206 -15.24 -12.52 -41.37
C ASP A 206 -16.64 -13.04 -41.76
#